data_AF-A0A7J9K8S2-F1
#
_entry.id   AF-A0A7J9K8S2-F1
#
_cell.length_a   1.000
_cell.length_b   1.000
_cell.length_c   1.000
_cell.angle_alpha   90.00
_cell.angle_beta   90.00
_cell.angle_gamma   90.00
#
_symmetry.space_group_name_H-M   'P 1'
#
loop_
_entity.id
_entity.type
_entity.pdbx_description
1 polymer ?
#
loop_
_entity_poly.entity_id
_entity_poly.type
_entity_poly.pdbx_seq_one_letter_code
_entity_poly.pdbx_strand_id
1 'polypeptide(L)' 'MPQGGIEDGEEPRYAAIRELREETGVVSAEIIAEVPKWLTYDFPTAVKAKVNRLWGGEWHGNAQK' A
#
# COMPACT_ATOMS: atom_id res chain seq x y z
N MET A 1 -5.15 -8.22 4.98
CA MET A 1 -5.36 -6.86 5.51
C MET A 1 -5.65 -5.99 4.32
N PRO A 2 -6.63 -5.06 4.40
CA PRO A 2 -6.90 -4.15 3.30
C PRO A 2 -5.66 -3.32 2.98
N GLN A 3 -5.36 -3.14 1.70
CA GLN A 3 -4.21 -2.34 1.27
C GLN A 3 -4.48 -1.69 -0.07
N GLY A 4 -3.90 -0.51 -0.28
CA GLY A 4 -3.85 0.12 -1.58
C GLY A 4 -2.86 1.26 -1.61
N GLY A 5 -2.89 2.01 -2.71
CA GLY A 5 -2.00 3.15 -2.91
C GLY A 5 -2.35 4.30 -1.97
N ILE A 6 -1.34 5.06 -1.58
CA ILE A 6 -1.53 6.38 -0.96
C ILE A 6 -1.47 7.40 -2.08
N GLU A 7 -2.50 8.23 -2.20
CA GLU A 7 -2.57 9.27 -3.23
C GLU A 7 -1.64 10.46 -2.92
N ASP A 8 -1.33 11.26 -3.94
CA ASP A 8 -0.48 12.45 -3.77
C ASP A 8 -1.12 13.44 -2.78
N GLY A 9 -0.42 13.69 -1.67
CA GLY A 9 -0.89 14.56 -0.59
C GLY A 9 -1.87 13.89 0.39
N GLU A 10 -2.13 12.59 0.24
CA GLU A 10 -2.95 11.82 1.19
C GLU A 10 -2.10 11.37 2.39
N GLU A 11 -2.60 11.65 3.60
CA GLU A 11 -1.97 11.10 4.80
C GLU A 11 -2.25 9.59 4.92
N PRO A 12 -1.28 8.75 5.32
CA PRO A 12 -1.43 7.29 5.41
C PRO A 12 -2.66 6.83 6.19
N ARG A 13 -3.05 7.57 7.22
CA ARG A 13 -4.24 7.28 8.04
C ARG A 13 -5.55 7.41 7.26
N TYR A 14 -5.64 8.39 6.36
CA TYR A 14 -6.82 8.56 5.51
C TYR A 14 -6.88 7.48 4.44
N ALA A 15 -5.73 7.15 3.84
CA ALA A 15 -5.63 6.03 2.91
C ALA A 15 -6.08 4.72 3.57
N ALA A 16 -5.61 4.41 4.78
CA ALA A 16 -5.99 3.19 5.50
C ALA A 16 -7.51 3.09 5.73
N ILE A 17 -8.19 4.19 6.05
CA ILE A 17 -9.65 4.22 6.24
C ILE A 17 -10.39 4.11 4.91
N ARG A 18 -9.90 4.78 3.85
CA ARG A 18 -10.45 4.70 2.49
C ARG A 18 -10.37 3.27 1.96
N GLU A 19 -9.19 2.66 1.99
CA GLU A 19 -8.95 1.28 1.54
C GLU A 19 -9.75 0.26 2.36
N LEU A 20 -9.85 0.45 3.68
CA LEU A 20 -10.71 -0.38 4.53
C LEU A 20 -12.16 -0.34 4.04
N ARG A 21 -12.68 0.84 3.70
CA ARG A 21 -14.04 0.99 3.17
C ARG A 21 -14.18 0.38 1.77
N GLU A 22 -13.22 0.61 0.88
CA GLU A 22 -13.27 0.17 -0.52
C GLU A 22 -13.22 -1.36 -0.64
N GLU A 23 -12.34 -2.01 0.11
CA GLU A 23 -12.14 -3.47 -0.01
C GLU A 23 -13.08 -4.29 0.89
N THR A 24 -13.62 -3.71 1.96
CA THR A 24 -14.42 -4.46 2.95
C THR A 24 -15.82 -3.90 3.21
N GLY A 25 -16.09 -2.65 2.80
CA GLY A 25 -17.36 -1.96 3.10
C GLY A 25 -17.50 -1.45 4.54
N VAL A 26 -16.49 -1.61 5.40
CA VAL A 26 -16.52 -1.12 6.79
C VAL A 26 -16.47 0.40 6.81
N VAL A 27 -17.38 1.03 7.57
CA VAL A 27 -17.51 2.49 7.69
C VAL A 27 -17.35 3.02 9.12
N SER A 28 -17.20 2.12 10.10
CA SER A 28 -17.04 2.47 11.51
C SER A 28 -15.87 1.69 12.08
N ALA A 29 -14.75 2.39 12.25
CA ALA A 29 -13.50 1.87 12.80
C ALA A 29 -12.70 3.02 13.43
N GLU A 30 -11.81 2.67 14.35
CA GLU A 30 -10.88 3.61 14.99
C GLU A 30 -9.44 3.11 14.83
N ILE A 31 -8.52 4.03 14.55
CA ILE A 31 -7.09 3.72 14.48
C ILE A 31 -6.53 3.71 15.89
N ILE A 32 -6.15 2.52 16.38
CA ILE A 32 -5.59 2.35 17.73
C ILE A 32 -4.05 2.45 17.77
N ALA A 33 -3.37 2.21 16.64
CA ALA A 33 -1.92 2.24 16.53
C ALA A 33 -1.48 2.40 15.06
N GLU A 34 -0.25 2.85 14.86
CA GLU A 34 0.44 2.95 13.56
C GLU A 34 1.88 2.45 13.74
N VAL A 35 2.44 1.78 12.74
CA VAL A 35 3.83 1.33 12.80
C VAL A 35 4.75 2.56 12.66
N PRO A 36 5.79 2.72 13.51
CA PRO A 36 6.59 3.95 13.53
C PRO A 36 7.48 4.13 12.28
N LYS A 37 7.58 3.10 11.43
CA LYS A 37 8.41 3.08 10.23
C LYS A 37 7.70 2.35 9.10
N TRP A 38 8.01 2.73 7.87
CA TRP A 38 7.56 2.00 6.69
C TRP A 38 8.05 0.55 6.71
N LEU A 39 7.15 -0.36 6.38
CA LEU A 39 7.45 -1.76 6.13
C LEU A 39 7.48 -1.96 4.62
N THR A 40 8.60 -2.43 4.09
CA THR A 40 8.76 -2.65 2.65
C THR A 40 9.01 -4.12 2.37
N TYR A 41 8.61 -4.56 1.17
CA TYR A 41 9.05 -5.84 0.61
C TYR A 41 9.37 -5.68 -0.86
N ASP A 42 10.29 -6.50 -1.35
CA ASP A 42 10.59 -6.60 -2.77
C ASP A 42 9.71 -7.64 -3.45
N PHE A 43 9.34 -7.38 -4.70
CA PHE A 43 8.77 -8.38 -5.58
C PHE A 43 9.75 -9.54 -5.78
N PRO A 44 9.26 -10.79 -5.87
CA PRO A 44 10.09 -11.92 -6.30
C PRO A 44 10.78 -11.60 -7.63
N THR A 45 12.02 -12.06 -7.83
CA THR A 45 12.86 -11.68 -8.99
C THR A 45 12.15 -11.84 -10.34
N ALA A 46 11.40 -12.93 -10.53
CA ALA A 46 10.63 -13.19 -11.74
C ALA A 46 9.50 -12.17 -11.95
N VAL A 47 8.84 -11.73 -10.87
CA VAL A 47 7.79 -10.71 -10.88
C VAL A 47 8.42 -9.33 -11.14
N LYS A 48 9.51 -9.00 -10.45
CA LYS A 48 10.23 -7.73 -10.62
C LYS A 48 10.67 -7.52 -12.07
N ALA A 49 11.26 -8.54 -12.70
CA ALA A 49 11.66 -8.48 -14.11
C ALA A 49 10.47 -8.23 -15.05
N LYS A 50 9.33 -8.90 -14.79
CA LYS A 50 8.10 -8.72 -15.56
C LYS A 50 7.53 -7.31 -15.38
N VAL A 51 7.45 -6.83 -14.14
CA VAL A 51 6.90 -5.51 -13.79
C VAL A 51 7.72 -4.39 -14.42
N ASN A 52 9.05 -4.41 -14.25
CA ASN A 52 9.93 -3.39 -14.82
C ASN A 52 9.84 -3.32 -16.35
N ARG A 53 9.68 -4.47 -17.02
CA ARG A 53 9.48 -4.52 -18.46
C ARG A 53 8.14 -3.92 -18.89
N LEU A 54 7.07 -4.19 -18.15
CA LEU A 54 5.70 -3.80 -18.55
C LEU A 54 5.37 -2.35 -18.18
N TRP A 55 5.80 -1.91 -17.00
CA TRP A 55 5.39 -0.60 -16.46
C TRP A 55 6.39 0.51 -16.76
N GLY A 56 7.59 0.16 -17.23
CA GLY A 56 8.65 1.12 -17.52
C GLY A 56 9.22 1.71 -16.23
N GLY A 57 10.50 1.45 -15.96
CA GLY A 57 11.19 1.96 -14.78
C GLY A 57 11.61 0.86 -13.80
N GLU A 58 12.21 1.29 -12.70
CA GLU A 58 12.71 0.40 -11.65
C GLU A 58 11.70 0.30 -10.50
N TRP A 59 10.92 -0.77 -10.49
CA TRP A 59 9.94 -1.08 -9.46
C TRP A 59 10.49 -2.16 -8.54
N HIS A 60 10.40 -1.94 -7.24
CA HIS A 60 11.01 -2.82 -6.24
C HIS A 60 9.96 -3.71 -5.57
N GLY A 61 8.84 -3.13 -5.16
CA GLY A 61 7.76 -3.81 -4.46
C GLY A 61 6.84 -2.77 -3.82
N ASN A 62 6.22 -3.11 -2.70
CA ASN A 62 5.29 -2.22 -2.01
C ASN A 62 5.80 -1.81 -0.63
N ALA A 63 5.35 -0.64 -0.18
CA ALA A 63 5.58 -0.10 1.15
C ALA A 63 4.24 0.07 1.88
N GLN A 64 4.22 -0.25 3.17
CA GLN A 64 3.05 -0.14 4.03
C GLN A 64 3.37 0.68 5.28
N LYS A 65 2.41 1.49 5.72
CA LYS A 65 2.47 2.30 6.94
C LYS A 65 1.15 2.21 7.70
#